data_AF-A0A1U7GY41-F1
#
_entry.id   AF-A0A1U7GY41-F1
#
_cell.length_a   1.000
_cell.length_b   1.000
_cell.length_c   1.000
_cell.angle_alpha   90.00
_cell.angle_beta   90.00
_cell.angle_gamma   90.00
#
_symmetry.space_group_name_H-M   'P 1'
#
loop_
_entity.id
_entity.type
_entity.pdbx_description
1 polymer ?
#
loop_
_entity_poly.entity_id
_entity_poly.type
_entity_poly.pdbx_seq_one_letter_code
_entity_poly.pdbx_strand_id
1 'polypeptide(L)'
;MENYTGKRLEQYTIKRPQEVLLVTVEIAGEEDQIAIFKGFSSSLMRPTAFDPDVPVLPEEANILRIDIVASPYNPEAPRYIQQGLTWKDMESLLSQLRI
;
A
#
# COMPACT_ATOMS: atom_id res chain seq x y z
N MET A 1 2.27 5.99 20.01
CA MET A 1 1.72 5.06 19.00
C MET A 1 2.44 5.38 17.74
N GLU A 2 3.43 4.57 17.38
CA GLU A 2 4.23 4.77 16.18
C GLU A 2 3.30 4.75 14.96
N ASN A 3 3.34 5.84 14.21
CA ASN A 3 2.38 6.14 13.14
C ASN A 3 2.91 5.52 11.85
N TYR A 4 3.04 4.19 11.83
CA TYR A 4 3.60 3.46 10.70
C TYR A 4 2.78 3.71 9.43
N THR A 5 3.44 4.20 8.38
CA THR A 5 2.83 4.46 7.07
C THR A 5 2.06 3.24 6.54
N GLY A 6 2.64 2.03 6.64
CA GLY A 6 1.98 0.79 6.23
C GLY A 6 0.66 0.55 6.98
N LYS A 7 0.61 0.81 8.29
CA LYS A 7 -0.62 0.65 9.08
C LYS A 7 -1.71 1.62 8.63
N ARG A 8 -1.38 2.87 8.29
CA ARG A 8 -2.35 3.84 7.78
C ARG A 8 -2.95 3.39 6.43
N LEU A 9 -2.12 2.84 5.56
CA LEU A 9 -2.55 2.27 4.27
C LEU A 9 -3.39 1.00 4.45
N GLU A 10 -3.04 0.14 5.41
CA GLU A 10 -3.85 -1.02 5.79
C GLU A 10 -5.24 -0.59 6.28
N GLN A 11 -5.32 0.40 7.18
CA GLN A 11 -6.58 0.97 7.67
C GLN A 11 -7.41 1.59 6.54
N TYR A 12 -6.76 2.20 5.55
CA TYR A 12 -7.45 2.73 4.38
C TYR A 12 -8.21 1.61 3.64
N THR A 13 -7.54 0.50 3.35
CA THR A 13 -8.15 -0.62 2.61
C THR A 13 -9.18 -1.41 3.43
N ILE A 14 -9.13 -1.33 4.76
CA ILE A 14 -10.22 -1.81 5.63
C ILE A 14 -11.49 -0.97 5.43
N LYS A 15 -11.35 0.37 5.36
CA LYS A 15 -12.48 1.29 5.14
C LYS A 15 -12.95 1.33 3.68
N ARG A 16 -12.10 0.89 2.73
CA ARG A 16 -12.37 0.83 1.29
C ARG A 16 -12.16 -0.59 0.75
N PRO A 17 -12.99 -1.58 1.14
CA PRO A 17 -12.79 -3.00 0.82
C PRO A 17 -12.94 -3.33 -0.69
N GLN A 18 -13.42 -2.40 -1.50
CA GLN A 18 -13.49 -2.48 -2.96
C GLN A 18 -12.24 -1.97 -3.68
N GLU A 19 -11.25 -1.47 -2.93
CA GLU A 19 -10.00 -0.90 -3.44
C GLU A 19 -8.81 -1.74 -2.98
N VAL A 20 -7.82 -1.90 -3.85
CA VAL A 20 -6.50 -2.45 -3.56
C VAL A 20 -5.50 -1.34 -3.83
N LEU A 21 -4.55 -1.14 -2.91
CA LEU A 21 -3.45 -0.22 -3.14
C LEU A 21 -2.26 -0.99 -3.70
N LEU A 22 -1.67 -0.48 -4.78
CA LEU A 22 -0.36 -0.90 -5.26
C LEU A 22 0.63 0.21 -4.92
N VAL A 23 1.50 -0.06 -3.96
CA VAL A 23 2.47 0.91 -3.44
C VAL A 23 3.82 0.55 -4.02
N THR A 24 4.35 1.40 -4.90
CA THR A 24 5.73 1.27 -5.37
C THR A 24 6.64 2.00 -4.38
N VAL A 25 7.61 1.27 -3.84
CA VAL A 25 8.56 1.79 -2.86
C VAL A 25 9.99 1.48 -3.24
N GLU A 26 10.92 2.26 -2.73
CA GLU A 26 12.34 1.95 -2.74
C GLU A 26 12.79 1.60 -1.32
N ILE A 27 13.42 0.42 -1.16
CA ILE A 27 13.97 -0.08 0.10
C ILE A 27 15.43 -0.41 -0.13
N ALA A 28 16.32 0.31 0.54
CA ALA A 28 17.77 0.16 0.40
C ALA A 28 18.29 0.24 -1.05
N GLY A 29 17.68 1.10 -1.88
CA GLY A 29 18.06 1.31 -3.28
C GLY A 29 17.47 0.29 -4.27
N GLU A 30 16.59 -0.60 -3.82
CA GLU A 30 15.85 -1.52 -4.67
C GLU A 30 14.36 -1.20 -4.68
N GLU A 31 13.75 -1.20 -5.87
CA GLU A 31 12.31 -1.03 -6.03
C GLU A 31 11.57 -2.31 -5.64
N ASP A 32 10.49 -2.16 -4.88
CA ASP A 32 9.50 -3.20 -4.60
C ASP A 32 8.09 -2.65 -4.86
N GLN A 33 7.15 -3.54 -5.15
CA GLN A 33 5.75 -3.23 -5.25
C GLN A 33 4.97 -4.01 -4.19
N ILE A 34 4.30 -3.28 -3.31
CA ILE A 34 3.51 -3.84 -2.21
C ILE A 34 2.03 -3.69 -2.53
N ALA A 35 1.32 -4.81 -2.57
CA ALA A 35 -0.13 -4.83 -2.66
C ALA A 35 -0.73 -4.78 -1.24
N ILE A 36 -1.66 -3.85 -1.00
CA ILE A 36 -2.37 -3.72 0.27
C ILE A 36 -3.86 -3.91 0.01
N PHE A 37 -4.48 -4.86 0.72
CA PHE A 37 -5.89 -5.19 0.57
C PHE A 37 -6.50 -5.66 1.89
N LYS A 38 -7.65 -5.06 2.26
CA LYS A 38 -8.42 -5.41 3.48
C LYS A 38 -7.56 -5.51 4.75
N GLY A 39 -6.58 -4.62 4.90
CA GLY A 39 -5.71 -4.56 6.07
C GLY A 39 -4.49 -5.48 6.05
N PHE A 40 -4.24 -6.18 4.93
CA PHE A 40 -3.06 -7.01 4.75
C PHE A 40 -2.17 -6.42 3.66
N SER A 41 -0.86 -6.45 3.89
CA SER A 41 0.17 -6.00 2.96
C SER A 41 0.98 -7.21 2.47
N SER A 42 1.35 -7.25 1.19
CA SER A 42 2.20 -8.29 0.61
C SER A 42 3.09 -7.73 -0.48
N SER A 43 4.38 -8.06 -0.45
CA SER A 43 5.32 -7.74 -1.52
C SER A 43 5.02 -8.62 -2.75
N LEU A 44 5.06 -8.02 -3.94
CA LEU A 44 4.89 -8.71 -5.22
C LEU A 44 6.22 -9.13 -5.84
N MET A 45 7.36 -8.58 -5.37
CA MET A 45 8.68 -8.91 -5.91
C MET A 45 9.50 -9.77 -4.95
N ARG A 46 9.20 -9.74 -3.65
CA ARG A 46 9.95 -10.44 -2.61
C ARG A 46 9.06 -11.41 -1.83
N PRO A 47 9.62 -12.51 -1.32
CA PRO A 47 8.91 -13.36 -0.37
C PRO A 47 8.47 -12.51 0.83
N THR A 48 7.18 -12.56 1.16
CA THR A 48 6.67 -11.91 2.38
C THR A 48 7.22 -12.69 3.59
N ALA A 49 7.76 -12.00 4.59
CA ALA A 49 8.25 -12.65 5.80
C ALA A 49 7.12 -13.47 6.44
N PHE A 50 7.43 -14.68 6.92
CA PHE A 50 6.46 -15.53 7.61
C PHE A 50 6.05 -14.96 8.98
N ASP A 51 6.92 -14.13 9.56
CA ASP A 51 6.68 -13.46 10.83
C ASP A 51 5.72 -12.27 10.64
N PRO A 52 4.50 -12.32 11.20
CA PRO A 52 3.51 -11.25 11.06
C PRO A 52 3.90 -9.94 11.76
N ASP A 53 4.90 -9.98 12.65
CA ASP A 53 5.41 -8.78 13.34
C ASP A 53 6.43 -8.01 12.49
N VAL A 54 6.89 -8.59 11.37
CA VAL A 54 7.79 -7.91 10.42
C VAL A 54 6.94 -7.09 9.44
N PRO A 55 7.02 -5.74 9.47
CA PRO A 55 6.24 -4.91 8.56
C PRO A 55 6.70 -5.11 7.11
N VAL A 56 5.75 -5.38 6.22
CA VAL A 56 6.01 -5.50 4.77
C VAL A 56 6.43 -4.16 4.17
N LEU A 57 5.90 -3.05 4.70
CA LEU A 57 6.34 -1.70 4.38
C LEU A 57 7.10 -1.12 5.59
N PRO A 58 8.45 -1.17 5.60
CA PRO A 58 9.26 -0.60 6.67
C PRO A 58 9.18 0.94 6.69
N GLU A 59 9.49 1.58 7.82
CA GLU A 59 9.43 3.05 7.93
C GLU A 59 10.46 3.76 7.04
N GLU A 60 11.58 3.10 6.78
CA GLU A 60 12.64 3.59 5.93
C GLU A 60 12.31 3.47 4.44
N ALA A 61 11.19 2.83 4.08
CA ALA A 61 10.75 2.70 2.69
C ALA A 61 10.36 4.06 2.13
N ASN A 62 10.96 4.43 1.00
CA ASN A 62 10.59 5.64 0.29
C ASN A 62 9.42 5.32 -0.66
N ILE A 63 8.26 5.93 -0.44
CA ILE A 63 7.09 5.76 -1.34
C ILE A 63 7.33 6.57 -2.61
N LEU A 64 7.48 5.87 -3.73
CA LEU A 64 7.66 6.48 -5.05
C LEU A 64 6.32 6.86 -5.68
N ARG A 65 5.32 5.96 -5.59
CA ARG A 65 3.94 6.20 -6.04
C ARG A 65 2.95 5.21 -5.41
N ILE A 66 1.69 5.61 -5.42
CA ILE A 66 0.57 4.75 -5.02
C ILE A 66 -0.45 4.73 -6.16
N ASP A 67 -0.85 3.54 -6.57
CA ASP A 67 -1.98 3.32 -7.48
C ASP A 67 -3.14 2.70 -6.71
N ILE A 68 -4.37 3.09 -7.06
CA ILE A 68 -5.60 2.53 -6.53
C ILE A 68 -6.26 1.72 -7.63
N VAL A 69 -6.48 0.43 -7.39
CA VAL A 69 -7.13 -0.48 -8.33
C VAL A 69 -8.39 -1.10 -7.74
N ALA A 70 -9.37 -1.40 -8.57
CA ALA A 70 -10.64 -1.99 -8.14
C ALA A 70 -10.49 -3.48 -7.83
N SER A 71 -11.07 -3.93 -6.72
CA SER A 71 -11.25 -5.34 -6.38
C SER A 71 -12.42 -5.97 -7.19
N PRO A 72 -12.36 -7.25 -7.60
CA PRO A 72 -11.23 -8.18 -7.44
C PRO A 72 -10.01 -7.73 -8.26
N TYR A 73 -8.82 -7.86 -7.66
CA TYR A 73 -7.57 -7.55 -8.32
C TYR A 73 -7.21 -8.66 -9.30
N ASN A 74 -6.94 -8.28 -10.56
CA ASN A 74 -6.37 -9.15 -11.57
C ASN A 74 -5.00 -8.57 -11.97
N PRO A 75 -3.86 -9.22 -11.65
CA PRO A 75 -2.54 -8.70 -11.99
C PRO A 75 -2.28 -8.66 -13.51
N GLU A 76 -2.95 -9.49 -14.31
CA GLU A 76 -2.81 -9.48 -15.78
C GLU A 76 -3.62 -8.35 -16.44
N ALA A 77 -4.67 -7.87 -15.76
CA ALA A 77 -5.51 -6.77 -16.24
C ALA A 77 -6.02 -5.91 -15.07
N PRO A 78 -5.14 -5.13 -14.41
CA PRO A 78 -5.54 -4.30 -13.29
C PRO A 78 -6.53 -3.22 -13.72
N ARG A 79 -7.60 -3.05 -12.94
CA ARG A 79 -8.60 -2.00 -13.19
C ARG A 79 -8.27 -0.77 -12.36
N TYR A 80 -7.46 0.12 -12.91
CA TYR A 80 -7.05 1.35 -12.23
C TYR A 80 -8.22 2.32 -12.01
N ILE A 81 -8.37 2.77 -10.77
CA ILE A 81 -9.25 3.87 -10.35
C ILE A 81 -8.45 5.17 -10.37
N GLN A 82 -7.23 5.13 -9.84
CA GLN A 82 -6.31 6.26 -9.80
C GLN A 82 -4.87 5.76 -9.86
N GLN A 83 -3.97 6.53 -10.47
CA GLN A 83 -2.58 6.15 -10.67
C GLN A 83 -1.64 7.31 -10.33
N GLY A 84 -0.42 6.97 -9.94
CA GLY A 84 0.67 7.90 -9.75
C GLY A 84 0.47 8.86 -8.59
N LEU A 85 -0.28 8.45 -7.56
CA LEU A 85 -0.48 9.29 -6.38
C LEU A 85 0.83 9.45 -5.63
N THR A 86 1.14 10.69 -5.27
CA THR A 86 2.22 10.96 -4.31
C THR A 86 1.75 10.60 -2.90
N TRP A 87 2.71 10.46 -1.97
CA TRP A 87 2.37 10.29 -0.56
C TRP A 87 1.44 11.41 -0.04
N LYS A 88 1.70 12.66 -0.46
CA LYS A 88 0.89 13.82 -0.07
C LYS A 88 -0.56 13.73 -0.55
N ASP A 89 -0.79 13.21 -1.76
CA ASP A 89 -2.15 12.99 -2.27
C ASP A 89 -2.86 11.93 -1.42
N MET A 90 -2.14 10.85 -1.08
CA MET A 90 -2.65 9.79 -0.23
C MET A 90 -2.97 10.30 1.19
N GLU A 91 -2.16 11.18 1.75
CA GLU A 91 -2.44 11.81 3.06
C GLU A 91 -3.75 12.59 3.07
N SER A 92 -4.12 13.23 1.95
CA SER A 92 -5.43 13.87 1.80
C SER A 92 -6.57 12.85 1.90
N LEU A 93 -6.44 11.71 1.21
CA LEU A 93 -7.43 10.62 1.24
C LEU A 93 -7.53 9.99 2.63
N LEU A 94 -6.41 9.76 3.30
CA LEU A 94 -6.35 9.24 4.68
C LEU A 94 -7.06 10.20 5.65
N SER A 95 -6.81 11.51 5.51
CA SER A 95 -7.43 12.54 6.35
C SER A 95 -8.96 12.57 6.19
N GLN A 96 -9.47 12.43 4.96
CA GLN A 96 -10.91 12.37 4.69
C GLN A 96 -11.59 11.18 5.39
N LEU A 97 -10.86 10.07 5.56
CA LEU A 97 -11.34 8.88 6.25
C LEU A 97 -11.04 8.88 7.76
N ARG A 98 -10.43 9.94 8.29
CA ARG A 98 -9.97 10.05 9.69
C ARG A 98 -8.97 8.93 10.04
N ILE A 99 -7.93 8.78 9.22
CA ILE A 99 -6.79 7.87 9.40
C ILE A 99 -5.49 8.67 9.51
#